data_AF-A0A0G0PK59-F1
#
_entry.id   AF-A0A0G0PK59-F1
#
_cell.length_a   1.000
_cell.length_b   1.000
_cell.length_c   1.000
_cell.angle_alpha   90.00
_cell.angle_beta   90.00
_cell.angle_gamma   90.00
#
_symmetry.space_group_name_H-M   'P 1'
#
loop_
_entity.id
_entity.type
_entity.pdbx_description
1 polymer ?
#
loop_
_entity_poly.entity_id
_entity_poly.type
_entity_poly.pdbx_seq_one_letter_code
_entity_poly.pdbx_strand_id
1 'polypeptide(L)'
;MEEFIALLEERGIPVENVGWAVENRPDEVAAVFTKLESRKVLRRISEGQEISVGPTDGQRTIPGATSTFKAGIDGDFARWKVANKPGAPKGATKVVVDELVEDATFTEMFGSLSAELDALVFEGDQVIDICREHPEWLSKTGWTAFLLKKEKETEEEKDKDKYFVVSVLVCDPGKLRVNVRHLEYAYVWSAKYGRRIVSPQL
;
A
#
# COMPACT_ATOMS: atom_id res chain seq x y z
N MET A 1 7.23 -28.15 -8.66
CA MET A 1 6.68 -28.55 -7.34
C MET A 1 7.45 -27.87 -6.22
N GLU A 2 8.78 -27.96 -6.20
CA GLU A 2 9.62 -27.27 -5.20
C GLU A 2 9.47 -25.73 -5.24
N GLU A 3 9.48 -25.12 -6.44
CA GLU A 3 9.23 -23.68 -6.61
C GLU A 3 7.83 -23.26 -6.12
N PHE A 4 6.85 -24.16 -6.25
CA PHE A 4 5.47 -23.91 -5.84
C PHE A 4 5.29 -23.97 -4.32
N ILE A 5 5.95 -24.93 -3.67
CA ILE A 5 6.00 -25.05 -2.21
C ILE A 5 6.72 -23.83 -1.62
N ALA A 6 7.86 -23.43 -2.20
CA ALA A 6 8.60 -22.25 -1.77
C ALA A 6 7.75 -20.96 -1.85
N LEU A 7 6.94 -20.80 -2.90
CA LEU A 7 6.05 -19.65 -3.07
C LEU A 7 4.88 -19.64 -2.06
N LEU A 8 4.33 -20.81 -1.72
CA LEU A 8 3.30 -20.93 -0.67
C LEU A 8 3.87 -20.57 0.71
N GLU A 9 5.09 -21.03 0.99
CA GLU A 9 5.82 -20.71 2.21
C GLU A 9 6.17 -19.22 2.29
N GLU A 10 6.63 -18.61 1.20
CA GLU A 10 6.89 -17.17 1.08
C GLU A 10 5.64 -16.33 1.37
N ARG A 11 4.46 -16.81 0.95
CA ARG A 11 3.17 -16.14 1.19
C ARG A 11 2.48 -16.56 2.50
N GLY A 12 3.14 -17.35 3.34
CA GLY A 12 2.61 -17.79 4.64
C GLY A 12 1.36 -18.69 4.54
N ILE A 13 1.16 -19.35 3.40
CA ILE A 13 0.06 -20.29 3.17
C ILE A 13 0.54 -21.69 3.58
N PRO A 14 -0.04 -22.32 4.62
CA PRO A 14 0.41 -23.63 5.08
C PRO A 14 0.22 -24.67 3.97
N VAL A 15 1.30 -25.34 3.59
CA VAL A 15 1.31 -26.34 2.51
C VAL A 15 0.36 -27.50 2.83
N GLU A 16 0.15 -27.82 4.13
CA GLU A 16 -0.82 -28.81 4.57
C GLU A 16 -2.28 -28.50 4.15
N ASN A 17 -2.64 -27.23 3.93
CA ASN A 17 -3.99 -26.83 3.54
C ASN A 17 -4.28 -27.00 2.04
N VAL A 18 -3.24 -27.24 1.24
CA VAL A 18 -3.32 -27.40 -0.23
C VAL A 18 -2.67 -28.70 -0.71
N GLY A 19 -1.97 -29.44 0.15
CA GLY A 19 -1.20 -30.63 -0.19
C GLY A 19 -1.95 -31.66 -1.02
N TRP A 20 -3.22 -31.94 -0.69
CA TRP A 20 -4.04 -32.85 -1.48
C TRP A 20 -4.24 -32.36 -2.93
N ALA A 21 -4.51 -31.07 -3.12
CA ALA A 21 -4.74 -30.49 -4.44
C ALA A 21 -3.44 -30.41 -5.26
N VAL A 22 -2.31 -30.14 -4.60
CA VAL A 22 -0.98 -30.10 -5.22
C VAL A 22 -0.55 -31.48 -5.71
N GLU A 23 -0.81 -32.52 -4.92
CA GLU A 23 -0.46 -33.89 -5.26
C GLU A 23 -1.37 -34.47 -6.36
N ASN A 24 -2.67 -34.16 -6.31
CA ASN A 24 -3.65 -34.81 -7.18
C ASN A 24 -4.04 -34.00 -8.42
N ARG A 25 -3.78 -32.68 -8.43
CA ARG A 25 -4.14 -31.77 -9.55
C ARG A 25 -3.09 -30.68 -9.79
N PRO A 26 -1.82 -31.04 -10.01
CA PRO A 26 -0.73 -30.08 -10.14
C PRO A 26 -0.96 -29.07 -11.28
N ASP A 27 -1.59 -29.48 -12.39
CA ASP A 27 -1.86 -28.60 -13.53
C ASP A 27 -2.99 -27.59 -13.26
N GLU A 28 -4.04 -27.97 -12.52
CA GLU A 28 -5.12 -27.05 -12.11
C GLU A 28 -4.60 -26.02 -11.12
N VAL A 29 -3.76 -26.47 -10.18
CA VAL A 29 -3.07 -25.59 -9.25
C VAL A 29 -2.16 -24.65 -10.03
N ALA A 30 -1.24 -25.16 -10.84
CA ALA A 30 -0.37 -24.32 -11.68
C ALA A 30 -1.17 -23.32 -12.53
N ALA A 31 -2.28 -23.71 -13.14
CA ALA A 31 -3.14 -22.82 -13.91
C ALA A 31 -3.82 -21.72 -13.04
N VAL A 32 -4.28 -22.05 -11.84
CA VAL A 32 -4.82 -21.05 -10.89
C VAL A 32 -3.72 -20.08 -10.47
N PHE A 33 -2.49 -20.56 -10.25
CA PHE A 33 -1.35 -19.74 -9.86
C PHE A 33 -0.83 -18.88 -11.00
N THR A 34 -0.62 -19.42 -12.19
CA THR A 34 -0.34 -18.65 -13.40
C THR A 34 -1.44 -17.61 -13.65
N LYS A 35 -2.71 -17.96 -13.39
CA LYS A 35 -3.82 -17.00 -13.49
C LYS A 35 -3.75 -15.90 -12.43
N LEU A 36 -3.38 -16.22 -11.19
CA LEU A 36 -3.16 -15.25 -10.11
C LEU A 36 -1.94 -14.36 -10.38
N GLU A 37 -0.84 -14.92 -10.90
CA GLU A 37 0.36 -14.20 -11.31
C GLU A 37 0.12 -13.32 -12.54
N SER A 38 -0.74 -13.75 -13.47
CA SER A 38 -1.11 -12.99 -14.66
C SER A 38 -2.18 -11.92 -14.40
N ARG A 39 -2.75 -11.89 -13.19
CA ARG A 39 -3.84 -10.97 -12.85
C ARG A 39 -3.26 -9.57 -12.65
N LYS A 40 -3.24 -8.78 -13.72
CA LYS A 40 -2.79 -7.40 -13.70
C LYS A 40 -3.84 -6.52 -13.02
N VAL A 41 -3.83 -6.51 -11.69
CA VAL A 41 -4.72 -5.69 -10.86
C VAL A 41 -4.42 -4.20 -10.98
N LEU A 42 -3.17 -3.84 -11.29
CA LEU A 42 -2.69 -2.47 -11.40
C LEU A 42 -2.14 -2.16 -12.80
N ARG A 43 -2.40 -0.94 -13.27
CA ARG A 43 -1.83 -0.38 -14.49
C ARG A 43 -1.08 0.91 -14.17
N ARG A 44 0.21 0.95 -14.52
CA ARG A 44 1.02 2.17 -14.43
C ARG A 44 0.39 3.31 -15.25
N ILE A 45 0.12 4.43 -14.61
CA ILE A 45 -0.41 5.66 -15.26
C ILE A 45 0.61 6.80 -15.29
N SER A 46 1.69 6.67 -14.54
CA SER A 46 2.83 7.58 -14.50
C SER A 46 3.95 7.19 -15.49
N GLU A 47 3.64 6.31 -16.46
CA GLU A 47 4.63 5.86 -17.43
C GLU A 47 5.20 7.05 -18.23
N GLY A 48 6.53 7.08 -18.33
CA GLY A 48 7.25 8.17 -18.99
C GLY A 48 7.30 9.50 -18.20
N GLN A 49 6.78 9.55 -16.97
CA GLN A 49 6.84 10.73 -16.11
C GLN A 49 7.78 10.48 -14.92
N GLU A 50 8.66 11.43 -14.66
CA GLU A 50 9.52 11.41 -13.47
C GLU A 50 8.81 12.18 -12.36
N ILE A 51 8.34 11.44 -11.36
CA ILE A 51 7.72 12.01 -10.16
C ILE A 51 8.70 11.81 -9.01
N SER A 52 9.11 12.90 -8.38
CA SER A 52 10.05 12.88 -7.27
C SER A 52 9.51 13.67 -6.09
N VAL A 53 9.64 13.10 -4.91
CA VAL A 53 9.45 13.79 -3.63
C VAL A 53 10.81 14.25 -3.15
N GLY A 54 10.91 15.50 -2.71
CA GLY A 54 12.15 16.06 -2.16
C GLY A 54 12.63 15.30 -0.90
N PRO A 55 13.85 15.63 -0.42
CA PRO A 55 14.32 15.11 0.85
C PRO A 55 13.44 15.61 2.00
N THR A 56 13.18 14.75 2.99
CA THR A 56 12.37 15.05 4.17
C THR A 56 13.21 14.95 5.43
N ASP A 57 12.93 15.79 6.43
CA ASP A 57 13.58 15.72 7.75
C ASP A 57 12.90 14.71 8.70
N GLY A 58 11.76 14.15 8.27
CA GLY A 58 11.00 13.14 9.00
C GLY A 58 10.20 13.70 10.16
N GLN A 59 10.20 15.03 10.39
CA GLN A 59 9.62 15.62 11.59
C GLN A 59 8.09 15.75 11.54
N ARG A 60 7.50 15.80 10.34
CA ARG A 60 6.05 15.94 10.20
C ARG A 60 5.37 14.58 10.31
N THR A 61 4.26 14.59 11.05
CA THR A 61 3.42 13.40 11.27
C THR A 61 2.07 13.60 10.60
N ILE A 62 1.44 12.51 10.14
CA ILE A 62 0.12 12.59 9.49
C ILE A 62 -0.93 13.17 10.47
N PRO A 63 -1.00 12.74 11.74
CA PRO A 63 -1.90 13.36 12.73
C PRO A 63 -1.67 14.86 12.94
N GLY A 64 -0.42 15.33 12.81
CA GLY A 64 -0.07 16.75 12.93
C GLY A 64 -0.37 17.58 11.67
N ALA A 65 -0.57 16.93 10.51
CA ALA A 65 -0.68 17.59 9.21
C ALA A 65 -2.09 18.16 8.91
N THR A 66 -2.71 18.83 9.88
CA THR A 66 -4.07 19.38 9.78
C THR A 66 -4.22 20.45 8.69
N SER A 67 -3.14 21.14 8.35
CA SER A 67 -3.10 22.10 7.25
C SER A 67 -3.14 21.44 5.87
N THR A 68 -2.71 20.17 5.76
CA THR A 68 -2.77 19.37 4.53
C THR A 68 -4.11 18.66 4.44
N PHE A 69 -4.50 17.95 5.49
CA PHE A 69 -5.72 17.13 5.54
C PHE A 69 -6.92 17.89 6.12
N LYS A 70 -7.27 19.01 5.47
CA LYS A 70 -8.31 19.95 5.93
C LYS A 70 -9.73 19.37 5.98
N ALA A 71 -10.01 18.28 5.26
CA ALA A 71 -11.32 17.62 5.30
C ALA A 71 -11.41 16.58 6.43
N GLY A 72 -10.31 16.23 7.07
CA GLY A 72 -10.29 15.37 8.24
C GLY A 72 -9.12 14.39 8.24
N ILE A 73 -8.71 14.04 9.46
CA ILE A 73 -7.75 12.98 9.75
C ILE A 73 -8.50 11.92 10.55
N ASP A 74 -8.37 10.67 10.14
CA ASP A 74 -9.00 9.55 10.83
C ASP A 74 -8.44 9.36 12.25
N GLY A 75 -9.34 9.16 13.22
CA GLY A 75 -8.98 8.96 14.62
C GLY A 75 -8.19 7.67 14.84
N ASP A 76 -8.28 6.72 13.91
CA ASP A 76 -7.55 5.44 13.97
C ASP A 76 -6.02 5.65 13.91
N PHE A 77 -5.51 6.75 13.35
CA PHE A 77 -4.07 7.07 13.44
C PHE A 77 -3.60 7.22 14.90
N ALA A 78 -4.38 7.92 15.72
CA ALA A 78 -4.07 8.09 17.14
C ALA A 78 -4.31 6.79 17.91
N ARG A 79 -5.40 6.09 17.61
CA ARG A 79 -5.79 4.84 18.26
C ARG A 79 -4.76 3.72 18.06
N TRP A 80 -4.25 3.58 16.83
CA TRP A 80 -3.30 2.52 16.45
C TRP A 80 -1.85 2.99 16.46
N LYS A 81 -1.61 4.27 16.79
CA LYS A 81 -0.28 4.88 16.84
C LYS A 81 0.49 4.74 15.53
N VAL A 82 -0.19 5.00 14.41
CA VAL A 82 0.40 4.93 13.07
C VAL A 82 0.86 6.33 12.68
N ALA A 83 2.10 6.46 12.17
CA ALA A 83 2.67 7.72 11.69
C ALA A 83 2.49 8.89 12.67
N ASN A 84 2.51 8.60 13.98
CA ASN A 84 2.23 9.55 15.06
C ASN A 84 3.50 10.07 15.73
N LYS A 85 4.67 9.57 15.33
CA LYS A 85 5.99 9.99 15.78
C LYS A 85 6.81 10.48 14.58
N PRO A 86 7.77 11.40 14.80
CA PRO A 86 8.77 11.75 13.81
C PRO A 86 9.55 10.52 13.33
N GLY A 87 9.68 10.37 12.03
CA GLY A 87 10.52 9.36 11.40
C GLY A 87 11.96 9.83 11.22
N ALA A 88 12.78 8.99 10.60
CA ALA A 88 14.14 9.36 10.22
C ALA A 88 14.13 10.29 8.99
N PRO A 89 15.13 11.18 8.85
CA PRO A 89 15.34 11.92 7.61
C PRO A 89 15.48 10.96 6.42
N LYS A 90 14.86 11.30 5.29
CA LYS A 90 14.88 10.47 4.09
C LYS A 90 15.29 11.31 2.88
N GLY A 91 16.11 10.72 2.02
CA GLY A 91 16.53 11.36 0.78
C GLY A 91 15.37 11.55 -0.20
N ALA A 92 15.63 12.30 -1.27
CA ALA A 92 14.69 12.41 -2.38
C ALA A 92 14.31 11.02 -2.89
N THR A 93 13.01 10.81 -3.12
CA THR A 93 12.47 9.50 -3.48
C THR A 93 11.69 9.62 -4.77
N LYS A 94 12.05 8.81 -5.77
CA LYS A 94 11.24 8.66 -6.98
C LYS A 94 10.02 7.82 -6.67
N VAL A 95 8.87 8.22 -7.20
CA VAL A 95 7.60 7.54 -6.96
C VAL A 95 6.93 7.20 -8.28
N VAL A 96 6.12 6.14 -8.22
CA VAL A 96 5.29 5.69 -9.32
C VAL A 96 3.84 5.63 -8.86
N VAL A 97 2.96 5.86 -9.82
CA VAL A 97 1.52 5.89 -9.63
C VAL A 97 0.88 4.89 -10.57
N ASP A 98 0.16 3.96 -9.98
CA ASP A 98 -0.59 2.91 -10.65
C ASP A 98 -2.08 3.11 -10.39
N GLU A 99 -2.91 2.76 -11.36
CA GLU A 99 -4.37 2.78 -11.27
C GLU A 99 -4.91 1.36 -11.14
N LEU A 100 -5.88 1.17 -10.27
CA LEU A 100 -6.57 -0.09 -10.07
C LEU A 100 -7.48 -0.38 -11.27
N VAL A 101 -7.18 -1.45 -12.01
CA VAL A 101 -7.93 -1.87 -13.21
C VAL A 101 -8.79 -3.11 -12.98
N GLU A 102 -8.60 -3.80 -11.85
CA GLU A 102 -9.44 -4.91 -11.41
C GLU A 102 -9.72 -4.83 -9.91
N ASP A 103 -10.88 -5.34 -9.48
CA ASP A 103 -11.26 -5.35 -8.07
C ASP A 103 -10.24 -6.16 -7.25
N ALA A 104 -9.68 -5.55 -6.20
CA ALA A 104 -8.62 -6.16 -5.39
C ALA A 104 -8.64 -5.67 -3.94
N THR A 105 -8.09 -6.48 -3.04
CA THR A 105 -7.77 -6.14 -1.64
C THR A 105 -6.44 -5.37 -1.55
N PHE A 106 -6.14 -4.80 -0.38
CA PHE A 106 -4.84 -4.15 -0.14
C PHE A 106 -3.66 -5.09 -0.31
N THR A 107 -3.76 -6.32 0.20
CA THR A 107 -2.71 -7.33 0.06
C THR A 107 -2.47 -7.67 -1.42
N GLU A 108 -3.51 -7.84 -2.22
CA GLU A 108 -3.37 -8.08 -3.66
C GLU A 108 -2.77 -6.88 -4.39
N MET A 109 -3.19 -5.65 -4.06
CA MET A 109 -2.65 -4.43 -4.67
C MET A 109 -1.16 -4.26 -4.42
N PHE A 110 -0.73 -4.19 -3.15
CA PHE A 110 0.68 -3.98 -2.81
C PHE A 110 1.54 -5.22 -3.10
N GLY A 111 1.01 -6.42 -2.91
CA GLY A 111 1.70 -7.66 -3.27
C GLY A 111 1.92 -7.84 -4.78
N SER A 112 1.11 -7.19 -5.63
CA SER A 112 1.36 -7.17 -7.08
C SER A 112 2.50 -6.24 -7.50
N LEU A 113 2.90 -5.30 -6.63
CA LEU A 113 3.99 -4.35 -6.91
C LEU A 113 5.36 -4.90 -6.49
N SER A 114 5.41 -5.65 -5.39
CA SER A 114 6.63 -6.26 -4.86
C SER A 114 6.32 -7.37 -3.87
N ALA A 115 7.13 -8.43 -3.85
CA ALA A 115 7.14 -9.40 -2.75
C ALA A 115 7.71 -8.79 -1.46
N GLU A 116 8.67 -7.86 -1.61
CA GLU A 116 9.32 -7.15 -0.50
C GLU A 116 8.53 -5.90 -0.12
N LEU A 117 7.52 -6.05 0.75
CA LEU A 117 6.65 -4.94 1.16
C LEU A 117 7.41 -3.79 1.83
N ASP A 118 8.49 -4.08 2.55
CA ASP A 118 9.33 -3.06 3.21
C ASP A 118 9.93 -2.07 2.18
N ALA A 119 10.10 -2.47 0.92
CA ALA A 119 10.56 -1.59 -0.15
C ALA A 119 9.49 -0.61 -0.67
N LEU A 120 8.20 -0.90 -0.39
CA LEU A 120 7.08 -0.07 -0.81
C LEU A 120 6.66 0.97 0.26
N VAL A 121 7.32 0.98 1.41
CA VAL A 121 6.93 1.78 2.57
C VAL A 121 7.35 3.26 2.42
N PHE A 122 6.39 4.14 2.66
CA PHE A 122 6.62 5.56 2.87
C PHE A 122 6.74 5.93 4.35
N GLU A 123 7.47 7.00 4.61
CA GLU A 123 7.34 7.75 5.87
C GLU A 123 6.11 8.65 5.81
N GLY A 124 5.52 8.94 6.98
CA GLY A 124 4.35 9.84 7.06
C GLY A 124 4.62 11.20 6.43
N ASP A 125 5.85 11.71 6.57
CA ASP A 125 6.31 12.96 6.00
C ASP A 125 6.30 12.95 4.45
N GLN A 126 6.75 11.85 3.84
CA GLN A 126 6.73 11.69 2.39
C GLN A 126 5.29 11.66 1.84
N VAL A 127 4.37 11.01 2.55
CA VAL A 127 2.95 10.99 2.16
C VAL A 127 2.37 12.41 2.17
N ILE A 128 2.73 13.21 3.18
CA ILE A 128 2.30 14.62 3.27
C ILE A 128 2.83 15.41 2.06
N ASP A 129 4.10 15.24 1.70
CA ASP A 129 4.69 15.96 0.56
C ASP A 129 4.09 15.53 -0.77
N ILE A 130 3.87 14.23 -1.00
CA ILE A 130 3.18 13.76 -2.21
C ILE A 130 1.80 14.41 -2.31
N CYS A 131 1.06 14.47 -1.22
CA CYS A 131 -0.28 15.07 -1.21
C CYS A 131 -0.27 16.57 -1.49
N ARG A 132 0.80 17.29 -1.12
CA ARG A 132 0.92 18.74 -1.28
C ARG A 132 1.52 19.15 -2.63
N GLU A 133 2.55 18.45 -3.05
CA GLU A 133 3.39 18.81 -4.21
C GLU A 133 2.87 18.18 -5.50
N HIS A 134 2.22 17.02 -5.39
CA HIS A 134 1.79 16.20 -6.53
C HIS A 134 0.28 15.89 -6.52
N PRO A 135 -0.61 16.88 -6.28
CA PRO A 135 -2.05 16.63 -6.12
C PRO A 135 -2.73 16.07 -7.39
N GLU A 136 -2.15 16.29 -8.58
CA GLU A 136 -2.63 15.76 -9.85
C GLU A 136 -2.56 14.22 -9.93
N TRP A 137 -1.65 13.63 -9.15
CA TRP A 137 -1.49 12.20 -9.04
C TRP A 137 -2.44 11.55 -8.05
N LEU A 138 -3.10 12.34 -7.20
CA LEU A 138 -4.19 11.85 -6.38
C LEU A 138 -5.41 11.51 -7.24
N SER A 139 -6.09 10.43 -6.86
CA SER A 139 -7.33 10.01 -7.49
C SER A 139 -8.42 11.09 -7.31
N LYS A 140 -9.03 11.53 -8.41
CA LYS A 140 -10.10 12.54 -8.43
C LYS A 140 -11.49 11.97 -8.11
N THR A 141 -11.69 10.67 -8.28
CA THR A 141 -12.99 10.00 -8.18
C THR A 141 -13.05 8.92 -7.11
N GLY A 142 -11.97 8.76 -6.36
CA GLY A 142 -11.74 7.64 -5.45
C GLY A 142 -10.55 7.90 -4.52
N TRP A 143 -10.08 6.85 -3.86
CA TRP A 143 -8.99 6.94 -2.89
C TRP A 143 -7.62 6.71 -3.54
N THR A 144 -6.61 7.37 -2.99
CA THR A 144 -5.18 7.14 -3.29
C THR A 144 -4.55 6.42 -2.11
N ALA A 145 -3.94 5.26 -2.34
CA ALA A 145 -3.35 4.42 -1.29
C ALA A 145 -1.82 4.55 -1.25
N PHE A 146 -1.30 4.52 -0.02
CA PHE A 146 0.13 4.50 0.32
C PHE A 146 0.35 3.40 1.35
N LEU A 147 1.49 2.70 1.27
CA LEU A 147 1.87 1.74 2.29
C LEU A 147 2.74 2.41 3.35
N LEU A 148 2.40 2.21 4.61
CA LEU A 148 3.19 2.62 5.76
C LEU A 148 3.50 1.41 6.63
N LYS A 149 4.56 1.54 7.40
CA LYS A 149 4.95 0.59 8.43
C LYS A 149 4.86 1.28 9.77
N LYS A 150 4.26 0.61 10.75
CA LYS A 150 4.26 1.08 12.13
C LYS A 150 5.66 0.90 12.72
N GLU A 151 6.12 1.92 13.45
CA GLU A 151 7.32 1.81 14.25
C GLU A 151 7.09 0.79 15.37
N LYS A 152 8.04 -0.15 15.56
CA LYS A 152 7.98 -1.11 16.65
C LYS A 152 8.00 -0.38 17.99
N GLU A 153 6.99 -0.58 18.84
CA GLU A 153 7.01 -0.04 20.20
C GLU A 153 7.69 -1.01 21.19
N THR A 154 7.61 -2.32 20.92
CA THR A 154 8.27 -3.37 21.69
C THR A 154 8.75 -4.50 20.77
N GLU A 155 9.72 -5.29 21.24
CA GLU A 155 10.17 -6.52 20.53
C GLU A 155 9.08 -7.61 20.48
N GLU A 156 8.00 -7.46 21.25
CA GLU A 156 6.91 -8.44 21.39
C GLU A 156 5.70 -8.15 20.49
N GLU A 157 5.70 -7.05 19.73
CA GLU A 157 4.63 -6.78 18.76
C GLU A 157 4.68 -7.83 17.64
N LYS A 158 3.59 -8.59 17.50
CA LYS A 158 3.41 -9.59 16.45
C LYS A 158 3.47 -8.92 15.06
N ASP A 159 4.09 -9.60 14.10
CA ASP A 159 4.25 -9.12 12.71
C ASP A 159 2.93 -8.77 12.00
N LYS A 160 1.78 -9.25 12.50
CA LYS A 160 0.45 -9.05 11.91
C LYS A 160 -0.03 -7.59 11.89
N ASP A 161 0.51 -6.74 12.77
CA ASP A 161 0.13 -5.31 12.86
C ASP A 161 1.24 -4.37 12.41
N LYS A 162 2.13 -4.85 11.54
CA LYS A 162 3.29 -4.07 11.07
C LYS A 162 2.94 -3.08 9.95
N TYR A 163 2.02 -3.44 9.05
CA TYR A 163 1.74 -2.67 7.83
C TYR A 163 0.34 -2.06 7.81
N PHE A 164 0.28 -0.81 7.37
CA PHE A 164 -0.94 -0.02 7.28
C PHE A 164 -1.05 0.62 5.90
N VAL A 165 -2.28 0.69 5.40
CA VAL A 165 -2.61 1.44 4.20
C VAL A 165 -3.19 2.78 4.59
N VAL A 166 -2.49 3.84 4.22
CA VAL A 166 -2.99 5.19 4.30
C VAL A 166 -3.72 5.51 3.01
N SER A 167 -4.98 5.90 3.13
CA SER A 167 -5.85 6.24 2.00
C SER A 167 -6.21 7.72 2.04
N VAL A 168 -5.97 8.43 0.95
CA VAL A 168 -6.27 9.86 0.80
C VAL A 168 -7.41 10.05 -0.21
N LEU A 169 -8.42 10.81 0.20
CA LEU A 169 -9.55 11.22 -0.64
C LEU A 169 -9.46 12.73 -0.91
N VAL A 170 -9.60 13.10 -2.17
CA VAL A 170 -9.81 14.49 -2.58
C VAL A 170 -11.31 14.79 -2.45
N CYS A 171 -11.67 15.55 -1.43
CA CYS A 171 -13.04 16.03 -1.21
C CYS A 171 -13.24 17.38 -1.89
N ASP A 172 -14.49 17.76 -2.18
CA ASP A 172 -14.81 19.11 -2.63
C ASP A 172 -14.72 20.12 -1.46
N PRO A 173 -14.15 21.33 -1.65
CA PRO A 173 -13.47 21.88 -2.83
C PRO A 173 -11.92 21.70 -2.78
N GLY A 174 -11.41 20.53 -3.16
CA GLY A 174 -9.96 20.20 -3.17
C GLY A 174 -9.35 19.98 -1.78
N LYS A 175 -10.16 19.75 -0.74
CA LYS A 175 -9.69 19.47 0.61
C LYS A 175 -9.37 17.99 0.74
N LEU A 176 -8.24 17.65 1.36
CA LEU A 176 -7.84 16.26 1.54
C LEU A 176 -8.39 15.68 2.84
N ARG A 177 -8.90 14.46 2.77
CA ARG A 177 -9.19 13.60 3.92
C ARG A 177 -8.25 12.42 3.90
N VAL A 178 -7.71 12.03 5.05
CA VAL A 178 -6.83 10.87 5.18
C VAL A 178 -7.40 9.86 6.17
N ASN A 179 -7.40 8.59 5.77
CA ASN A 179 -7.80 7.44 6.57
C ASN A 179 -6.66 6.43 6.68
N VAL A 180 -6.75 5.56 7.67
CA VAL A 180 -5.79 4.47 7.86
C VAL A 180 -6.52 3.15 8.09
N ARG A 181 -5.99 2.07 7.50
CA ARG A 181 -6.46 0.70 7.67
C ARG A 181 -5.28 -0.25 7.79
N HIS A 182 -5.48 -1.39 8.42
CA HIS A 182 -4.48 -2.48 8.37
C HIS A 182 -4.33 -2.99 6.94
N LEU A 183 -3.14 -3.43 6.55
CA LEU A 183 -2.91 -4.07 5.26
C LEU A 183 -3.78 -5.32 5.06
N GLU A 184 -4.01 -6.08 6.13
CA GLU A 184 -4.85 -7.30 6.12
C GLU A 184 -6.35 -7.02 6.04
N TYR A 185 -6.77 -5.76 5.96
CA TYR A 185 -8.19 -5.42 5.86
C TYR A 185 -8.76 -5.93 4.53
N ALA A 186 -9.55 -7.00 4.61
CA ALA A 186 -10.07 -7.75 3.46
C ALA A 186 -11.14 -7.02 2.62
N TYR A 187 -11.32 -5.71 2.80
CA TYR A 187 -12.27 -4.93 2.02
C TYR A 187 -11.78 -4.75 0.59
N VAL A 188 -12.59 -5.22 -0.36
CA VAL A 188 -12.27 -5.17 -1.78
C VAL A 188 -12.49 -3.75 -2.33
N TRP A 189 -11.45 -3.17 -2.90
CA TRP A 189 -11.54 -1.95 -3.66
C TRP A 189 -12.01 -2.24 -5.08
N SER A 190 -13.22 -1.79 -5.42
CA SER A 190 -13.67 -1.81 -6.81
C SER A 190 -12.87 -0.89 -7.77
N ALA A 191 -12.43 -1.42 -8.91
CA ALA A 191 -11.69 -0.68 -9.95
C ALA A 191 -12.48 0.49 -10.56
N LYS A 192 -13.81 0.42 -10.54
CA LYS A 192 -14.71 1.42 -11.16
C LYS A 192 -14.56 2.85 -10.61
N TYR A 193 -13.89 3.02 -9.46
CA TYR A 193 -13.70 4.32 -8.82
C TYR A 193 -12.39 5.02 -9.21
N GLY A 194 -11.59 4.44 -10.12
CA GLY A 194 -10.32 5.04 -10.56
C GLY A 194 -9.33 5.21 -9.41
N ARG A 195 -9.32 4.25 -8.47
CA ARG A 195 -8.46 4.30 -7.29
C ARG A 195 -7.00 4.18 -7.71
N ARG A 196 -6.12 4.88 -7.00
CA ARG A 196 -4.69 4.94 -7.32
C ARG A 196 -3.86 4.41 -6.19
N ILE A 197 -2.73 3.82 -6.54
CA ILE A 197 -1.73 3.31 -5.61
C ILE A 197 -0.45 4.08 -5.93
N VAL A 198 0.14 4.68 -4.90
CA VAL A 198 1.45 5.32 -5.02
C VAL A 198 2.46 4.46 -4.28
N SER A 199 3.61 4.23 -4.91
CA SER A 199 4.71 3.47 -4.33
C SER A 199 6.07 4.10 -4.71
N PRO A 200 7.13 3.87 -3.92
CA PRO A 200 8.49 4.15 -4.36
C PRO A 200 8.79 3.43 -5.68
N GLN A 201 9.57 4.07 -6.54
CA GLN A 201 10.11 3.40 -7.71
C GLN A 201 11.20 2.41 -7.26
N LEU A 202 10.96 1.12 -7.51
CA LEU A 202 11.92 0.02 -7.30
C LEU A 202 12.92 -0.09 -8.46
#